data_AF-A0A1G9UAR7-F1
#
_entry.id   AF-A0A1G9UAR7-F1
#
_cell.length_a   1.000
_cell.length_b   1.000
_cell.length_c   1.000
_cell.angle_alpha   90.00
_cell.angle_beta   90.00
_cell.angle_gamma   90.00
#
_symmetry.space_group_name_H-M   'P 1'
#
loop_
_entity.id
_entity.type
_entity.pdbx_description
1 polymer ?
#
loop_
_entity_poly.entity_id
_entity_poly.type
_entity_poly.pdbx_seq_one_letter_code
_entity_poly.pdbx_strand_id
1 'polypeptide(L)'
;MNRAHLTAPLTEHAERRSIDRNIPEVARWLLLEFGRRSPAKSGCVSYAFDKKAWKEVERFFGRWRMKEMTQLKNAYLVQSAEGAIVTVAYRS
;
A
#
# COMPACT_ATOMS: atom_id res chain seq x y z
N MET A 1 -8.83 -9.50 7.42
CA MET A 1 -7.72 -8.87 8.16
C MET A 1 -6.59 -9.86 8.35
N ASN A 2 -5.58 -9.80 7.48
CA ASN A 2 -4.42 -10.69 7.54
C ASN A 2 -3.35 -10.14 8.49
N ARG A 3 -3.00 -10.90 9.53
CA ARG A 3 -1.99 -10.50 10.54
C ARG A 3 -0.60 -10.27 9.93
N ALA A 4 -0.24 -11.00 8.87
CA ALA A 4 1.05 -10.83 8.20
C ALA A 4 1.22 -9.42 7.59
N HIS A 5 0.13 -8.73 7.26
CA HIS A 5 0.20 -7.39 6.67
C HIS A 5 0.55 -6.30 7.69
N LEU A 6 0.31 -6.53 8.98
CA LEU A 6 0.65 -5.58 10.05
C LEU A 6 2.14 -5.61 10.42
N THR A 7 2.82 -6.71 10.12
CA THR A 7 4.21 -6.96 10.52
C THR A 7 5.14 -7.09 9.31
N ALA A 8 4.70 -6.70 8.12
CA ALA A 8 5.52 -6.77 6.92
C ALA A 8 6.74 -5.84 7.09
N PRO A 9 7.99 -6.38 7.09
CA PRO A 9 9.16 -5.60 7.41
C PRO A 9 9.43 -4.55 6.31
N LEU A 10 9.84 -3.36 6.72
CA LEU A 10 10.30 -2.31 5.81
C LEU A 10 11.81 -2.45 5.58
N THR A 11 12.22 -2.35 4.33
CA THR A 11 13.62 -2.07 4.01
C THR A 11 13.97 -0.63 4.35
N GLU A 12 15.25 -0.33 4.55
CA GLU A 12 15.74 1.05 4.75
C GLU A 12 15.28 1.98 3.61
N HIS A 13 15.27 1.47 2.37
CA HIS A 13 14.75 2.22 1.22
C HIS A 13 13.27 2.57 1.39
N ALA A 14 12.43 1.59 1.72
CA ALA A 14 10.99 1.82 1.88
C ALA A 14 10.67 2.72 3.07
N GLU A 15 11.42 2.60 4.17
CA GLU A 15 11.27 3.46 5.34
C GLU A 15 11.57 4.92 4.98
N ARG A 16 12.73 5.19 4.39
CA ARG A 16 13.10 6.56 3.96
C ARG A 16 12.08 7.15 2.99
N ARG A 17 11.63 6.38 1.98
CA ARG A 17 10.59 6.85 1.04
C ARG A 17 9.25 7.13 1.72
N SER A 18 8.89 6.37 2.76
CA SER A 18 7.66 6.60 3.52
C SER A 18 7.72 7.96 4.21
N ILE A 19 8.85 8.28 4.83
CA ILE A 19 9.10 9.55 5.54
C ILE A 19 9.11 10.71 4.54
N ASP A 20 9.96 10.64 3.51
CA ASP A 20 10.16 11.72 2.53
C ASP A 20 8.86 12.12 1.81
N ARG A 21 7.95 11.18 1.63
CA ARG A 21 6.68 11.38 0.92
C ARG A 21 5.47 11.49 1.84
N ASN A 22 5.68 11.49 3.15
CA ASN A 22 4.62 11.51 4.15
C ASN A 22 3.54 10.43 3.89
N ILE A 23 3.98 9.20 3.62
CA ILE A 23 3.10 8.05 3.36
C ILE A 23 2.81 7.36 4.70
N PRO A 24 1.57 7.41 5.19
CA PRO A 24 1.23 6.87 6.49
C PRO A 24 1.22 5.33 6.46
N GLU A 25 1.47 4.71 7.61
CA GLU A 25 1.45 3.25 7.77
C GLU A 25 0.13 2.61 7.31
N VAL A 26 -1.00 3.28 7.58
CA VAL A 26 -2.32 2.82 7.14
C VAL A 26 -2.37 2.62 5.62
N ALA A 27 -1.64 3.42 4.83
CA ALA A 27 -1.59 3.25 3.37
C ALA A 27 -0.93 1.92 2.99
N ARG A 28 0.15 1.55 3.67
CA ARG A 28 0.85 0.27 3.45
C ARG A 28 -0.06 -0.91 3.78
N TRP A 29 -0.73 -0.84 4.94
CA TRP A 29 -1.67 -1.87 5.35
C TRP A 29 -2.83 -2.03 4.36
N LEU A 30 -3.45 -0.92 3.94
CA LEU A 30 -4.55 -0.94 2.98
C LEU A 30 -4.13 -1.49 1.61
N LEU A 31 -2.91 -1.18 1.16
CA LEU A 31 -2.37 -1.72 -0.08
C LEU A 31 -2.16 -3.23 -0.02
N LEU A 32 -1.66 -3.76 1.10
CA LEU A 32 -1.48 -5.21 1.27
C LEU A 32 -2.83 -5.94 1.38
N GLU A 33 -3.80 -5.36 2.09
CA GLU A 33 -5.11 -5.98 2.33
C GLU A 33 -6.04 -5.89 1.12
N PHE A 34 -6.15 -4.72 0.48
CA PHE A 34 -7.14 -4.45 -0.57
C PHE A 34 -6.53 -4.21 -1.95
N GLY A 35 -5.24 -3.86 -2.03
CA GLY A 35 -4.59 -3.49 -3.28
C GLY A 35 -4.57 -4.63 -4.29
N ARG A 36 -4.73 -4.27 -5.56
CA ARG A 36 -4.56 -5.22 -6.67
C ARG A 36 -3.09 -5.60 -6.77
N ARG A 37 -2.82 -6.90 -6.75
CA ARG A 37 -1.49 -7.48 -6.96
C ARG A 37 -1.14 -7.49 -8.45
N SER A 38 0.10 -7.20 -8.78
CA SER A 38 0.63 -7.33 -10.14
C SER A 38 2.12 -7.68 -10.10
N PRO A 39 2.61 -8.57 -10.99
CA PRO A 39 4.04 -8.89 -11.06
C PRO A 39 4.88 -7.62 -11.25
N ALA A 40 5.98 -7.54 -10.52
CA ALA A 40 7.01 -6.51 -10.68
C ALA A 40 8.34 -7.17 -11.10
N LYS A 41 9.39 -6.36 -11.26
CA LYS A 41 10.72 -6.85 -11.63
C LYS A 41 11.29 -7.79 -10.56
N SER A 42 12.15 -8.73 -10.98
CA SER A 42 12.94 -9.59 -10.09
C SER A 42 12.11 -10.39 -9.07
N GLY A 43 10.96 -10.94 -9.49
CA GLY A 43 10.11 -11.76 -8.62
C GLY A 43 9.33 -10.99 -7.55
N CYS A 44 9.42 -9.66 -7.53
CA CYS A 44 8.65 -8.83 -6.63
C CYS A 44 7.18 -8.74 -7.05
N VAL A 45 6.32 -8.36 -6.11
CA VAL A 45 4.90 -8.09 -6.35
C VAL A 45 4.61 -6.63 -6.03
N SER A 46 3.96 -5.94 -6.95
CA SER A 46 3.43 -4.60 -6.72
C SER A 46 1.97 -4.65 -6.26
N TYR A 47 1.61 -3.73 -5.37
CA TYR A 47 0.26 -3.54 -4.88
C TYR A 47 -0.14 -2.08 -5.14
N ALA A 48 -1.30 -1.88 -5.73
CA ALA A 48 -1.86 -0.55 -5.98
C ALA A 48 -3.39 -0.60 -5.92
N PHE A 49 -4.02 0.53 -5.63
CA PHE A 49 -5.48 0.61 -5.71
C PHE A 49 -5.94 0.72 -7.17
N ASP A 50 -6.84 -0.17 -7.56
CA ASP A 50 -7.71 0.05 -8.71
C ASP A 50 -9.11 0.51 -8.24
N LYS A 51 -10.02 0.74 -9.19
CA LYS A 51 -11.39 1.17 -8.88
C LYS A 51 -12.14 0.17 -7.98
N LYS A 52 -11.85 -1.13 -8.07
CA LYS A 52 -12.51 -2.16 -7.27
C LYS A 52 -11.93 -2.18 -5.86
N ALA A 53 -10.61 -2.29 -5.73
CA ALA A 53 -9.86 -2.23 -4.48
C ALA A 53 -10.22 -0.98 -3.66
N TRP A 54 -10.29 0.18 -4.31
CA TRP A 54 -10.63 1.42 -3.62
C TRP A 54 -12.07 1.44 -3.09
N LYS A 55 -13.03 0.87 -3.83
CA LYS A 55 -14.40 0.71 -3.34
C LYS A 55 -14.48 -0.21 -2.12
N GLU A 56 -13.60 -1.20 -2.01
CA GLU A 56 -13.53 -2.07 -0.83
C GLU A 56 -12.97 -1.31 0.38
N VAL A 57 -11.95 -0.46 0.19
CA VAL A 57 -11.47 0.48 1.22
C VAL A 57 -12.59 1.41 1.69
N GLU A 58 -13.36 1.99 0.76
CA GLU A 58 -14.51 2.87 1.09
C GLU A 58 -15.59 2.14 1.89
N ARG A 59 -15.84 0.87 1.58
CA ARG A 59 -16.79 0.02 2.34
C ARG A 59 -16.26 -0.30 3.74
N PHE A 60 -14.96 -0.52 3.88
CA PHE A 60 -14.33 -0.85 5.16
C PHE A 60 -14.40 0.32 6.16
N PHE A 61 -14.08 1.55 5.74
CA PHE A 61 -14.11 2.72 6.62
C PHE A 61 -15.48 3.43 6.69
N GLY A 62 -16.37 3.16 5.74
CA GLY A 62 -17.56 3.96 5.51
C GLY A 62 -17.26 5.28 4.79
N ARG A 63 -18.28 5.84 4.12
CA ARG A 63 -18.11 7.01 3.20
C ARG A 63 -17.64 8.30 3.89
N TRP A 64 -17.82 8.44 5.21
CA TRP A 64 -17.64 9.71 5.93
C TRP A 64 -16.16 10.13 6.09
N ARG A 65 -15.19 9.21 6.00
CA ARG A 65 -13.76 9.48 6.28
C ARG A 65 -12.84 9.51 5.05
N MET A 66 -13.39 9.49 3.84
CA MET A 66 -12.58 9.26 2.63
C MET A 66 -11.94 10.52 2.03
N LYS A 67 -12.43 11.74 2.35
CA LYS A 67 -11.91 13.00 1.77
C LYS A 67 -10.44 13.25 2.11
N GLU A 68 -10.01 12.89 3.31
CA GLU A 68 -8.62 13.06 3.75
C GLU A 68 -7.70 11.97 3.19
N MET A 69 -8.27 10.86 2.70
CA MET A 69 -7.52 9.71 2.19
C MET A 69 -7.37 9.71 0.67
N THR A 70 -7.83 10.77 -0.02
CA THR A 70 -7.88 10.81 -1.48
C THR A 70 -6.50 10.66 -2.13
N GLN A 71 -5.45 11.18 -1.49
CA GLN A 71 -4.08 11.03 -1.95
C GLN A 71 -3.61 9.56 -1.92
N LEU A 72 -4.14 8.75 -0.98
CA LEU A 72 -3.78 7.34 -0.85
C LEU A 72 -4.24 6.50 -2.05
N LYS A 73 -5.21 6.98 -2.85
CA LYS A 73 -5.62 6.30 -4.10
C LYS A 73 -4.46 6.07 -5.05
N ASN A 74 -3.50 6.98 -5.04
CA ASN A 74 -2.34 6.92 -5.91
C ASN A 74 -1.16 6.19 -5.26
N ALA A 75 -1.29 5.74 -4.01
CA ALA A 75 -0.23 5.00 -3.34
C ALA A 75 -0.04 3.63 -4.00
N TYR A 76 1.20 3.18 -4.02
CA TYR A 76 1.56 1.81 -4.35
C TYR A 76 2.77 1.37 -3.53
N LEU A 77 2.90 0.07 -3.36
CA LEU A 77 4.08 -0.54 -2.75
C LEU A 77 4.59 -1.70 -3.59
N VAL A 78 5.85 -2.05 -3.38
CA VAL A 78 6.50 -3.22 -3.95
C VAL A 78 6.97 -4.09 -2.79
N GLN A 79 6.64 -5.37 -2.85
CA GLN A 79 7.00 -6.39 -1.87
C GLN A 79 7.94 -7.41 -2.52
N SER A 80 8.98 -7.82 -1.80
CA SER A 80 9.88 -8.91 -2.21
C SER A 80 9.17 -10.27 -2.09
N ALA A 81 9.79 -11.32 -2.62
CA ALA A 81 9.26 -12.68 -2.51
C ALA A 81 9.20 -13.17 -1.05
N GLU A 82 10.07 -12.63 -0.19
CA GLU A 82 10.17 -12.93 1.25
C GLU A 82 9.19 -12.10 2.10
N GLY A 83 8.40 -11.22 1.48
CA GLY A 83 7.38 -10.44 2.16
C GLY A 83 7.80 -9.06 2.66
N ALA A 84 9.06 -8.65 2.44
CA ALA A 84 9.55 -7.33 2.82
C ALA A 84 9.05 -6.23 1.87
N ILE A 85 8.68 -5.07 2.41
CA ILE A 85 8.32 -3.90 1.62
C ILE A 85 9.62 -3.22 1.15
N VAL A 86 9.85 -3.29 -0.16
CA VAL A 86 11.05 -2.75 -0.83
C VAL A 86 10.85 -1.29 -1.20
N THR A 87 9.63 -0.89 -1.53
CA THR A 87 9.32 0.50 -1.91
C THR A 87 7.88 0.84 -1.57
N VAL A 88 7.64 2.10 -1.19
CA VAL A 88 6.32 2.72 -1.20
C VAL A 88 6.41 4.11 -1.82
N ALA A 89 5.42 4.50 -2.62
CA ALA A 89 5.38 5.79 -3.29
C ALA A 89 3.95 6.14 -3.72
N TYR A 90 3.74 7.40 -4.12
CA TYR A 90 2.58 7.81 -4.89
C TYR A 90 2.90 7.74 -6.39
N ARG A 91 1.91 7.36 -7.20
CA ARG A 91 1.93 7.54 -8.66
C ARG A 91 1.71 9.02 -8.97
N SER A 92 2.49 9.54 -9.91
CA SER A 92 2.31 10.85 -10.52
C SER A 92 1.12 10.88 -11.46
#